data_AF-A0A3D5FT40-F1
#
_entry.id   AF-A0A3D5FT40-F1
#
_cell.length_a   1.000
_cell.length_b   1.000
_cell.length_c   1.000
_cell.angle_alpha   90.00
_cell.angle_beta   90.00
_cell.angle_gamma   90.00
#
_symmetry.space_group_name_H-M   'P 1'
#
loop_
_entity.id
_entity.type
_entity.pdbx_description
1 polymer ?
#
loop_
_entity_poly.entity_id
_entity_poly.type
_entity_poly.pdbx_seq_one_letter_code
_entity_poly.pdbx_strand_id
1 'polypeptide(L)'
;YRMRIAPAGEERDTFDGTLKQMSFATSQVRRPTMRSTGEVVFTALRTGWQDGRPLFNGTLFRTHVDGSNVHIHNGSRSAVPIFADDREMPDGLEIRIGQSADSWWGGILMLSDHQFGPSIEPDNPSDNLDHPYRSGRPDSSQHRFVPAWLSLNPDVTFRGVSPGGVYRDPYPMPDGSILVAYAKGPVDLANRNAAPNFDIIRLVPDPSFQSADGYRPGNFKQQLIAAGSQSELWPRPVVVRLKEPVKKQLKLQEDLFGSPTRIRGFSGYKSGTPAVLKVFDLPLLESFFEQIAPAGQHHLAVGTCPSCGDLTPQLDQVSAVRIIGASPQHEGDTGPPIRSIIAEVPLEKDGSFYVELPSKTSFDMQSLNAEGMALRFPHRWLYCHPGEKHTLSIPRTLFAQTCSGCHGGFTGSPSDTLRRPDVITSASRTLAQWDPEHQRQRLPANYSGGDGPQITTIDFDQNVRPILENKCVSCHSQEKRAADLDLSGEGAFESLRRFVEHRESLAIKSYLIEKLYGRELHAPQKLRGESPHPAETPLTKEELRTLIRWIDLGANRRGVTSP
;
A
#
# COMPACT_ATOMS: atom_id res chain seq x y z
N TYR A 1 -10.84 25.04 2.23
CA TYR A 1 -11.37 25.23 3.59
C TYR A 1 -12.00 26.61 3.78
N ARG A 2 -13.25 26.78 3.37
CA ARG A 2 -14.16 27.69 4.06
C ARG A 2 -14.86 26.79 5.06
N MET A 3 -14.29 26.58 6.25
CA MET A 3 -15.20 26.38 7.38
C MET A 3 -15.95 27.70 7.41
N ARG A 4 -17.15 27.74 6.84
CA ARG A 4 -18.09 28.76 7.27
C ARG A 4 -18.20 28.45 8.75
N ILE A 5 -17.60 29.29 9.58
CA ILE A 5 -17.76 29.18 11.02
C ILE A 5 -19.27 29.08 11.20
N ALA A 6 -19.71 28.00 11.83
CA ALA A 6 -21.12 27.82 12.09
C ALA A 6 -21.62 29.09 12.81
N PRO A 7 -22.85 29.56 12.54
CA PRO A 7 -23.44 30.59 13.37
C PRO A 7 -23.27 30.23 14.85
N ALA A 8 -23.00 31.23 15.68
CA ALA A 8 -22.81 30.98 17.11
C ALA A 8 -24.07 30.30 17.69
N GLY A 9 -23.89 29.15 18.35
CA GLY A 9 -24.98 28.31 18.86
C GLY A 9 -25.39 27.17 17.93
N GLU A 10 -24.94 27.14 16.68
CA GLU A 10 -25.21 26.08 15.68
C GLU A 10 -23.98 25.20 15.40
N GLU A 11 -22.90 25.33 16.18
CA GLU A 11 -21.63 24.62 15.94
C GLU A 11 -21.80 23.11 15.98
N ARG A 12 -22.56 22.61 16.97
CA ARG A 12 -22.82 21.18 17.14
C ARG A 12 -23.61 20.62 15.97
N ASP A 13 -24.72 21.26 15.62
CA ASP A 13 -25.60 20.82 14.53
C ASP A 13 -24.89 20.90 13.17
N THR A 14 -24.11 21.96 12.95
CA THR A 14 -23.28 22.09 11.75
C THR A 14 -22.22 21.00 11.69
N PHE A 15 -21.55 20.72 12.81
CA PHE A 15 -20.55 19.65 12.89
C PHE A 15 -21.20 18.29 12.59
N ASP A 16 -22.27 17.94 13.31
CA ASP A 16 -22.96 16.64 13.17
C ASP A 16 -23.59 16.49 11.77
N GLY A 17 -24.13 17.57 11.19
CA GLY A 17 -24.71 17.60 9.85
C GLY A 17 -23.70 17.58 8.69
N THR A 18 -22.44 17.97 8.95
CA THR A 18 -21.37 18.00 7.93
C THR A 18 -20.28 16.95 8.16
N LEU A 19 -20.34 16.21 9.26
CA LEU A 19 -19.40 15.15 9.59
C LEU A 19 -19.39 14.09 8.49
N LYS A 20 -18.20 13.85 7.92
CA LYS A 20 -17.98 12.87 6.86
C LYS A 20 -16.76 12.02 7.22
N GLN A 21 -16.93 10.70 7.18
CA GLN A 21 -15.81 9.77 7.24
C GLN A 21 -14.96 9.91 5.98
N MET A 22 -13.66 10.17 6.16
CA MET A 22 -12.72 10.38 5.05
C MET A 22 -11.96 9.11 4.65
N SER A 23 -11.76 8.19 5.60
CA SER A 23 -11.01 6.95 5.40
C SER A 23 -11.84 5.71 5.71
N PHE A 24 -11.71 4.70 4.85
CA PHE A 24 -12.35 3.38 5.01
C PHE A 24 -11.30 2.26 5.09
N ALA A 25 -10.09 2.60 5.53
CA ALA A 25 -8.98 1.66 5.69
C ALA A 25 -9.36 0.54 6.67
N THR A 26 -8.86 -0.67 6.42
CA THR A 26 -9.02 -1.85 7.31
C THR A 26 -8.28 -1.71 8.63
N SER A 27 -7.36 -0.75 8.71
CA SER A 27 -6.44 -0.55 9.83
C SER A 27 -6.42 0.91 10.27
N GLN A 28 -5.77 1.16 11.41
CA GLN A 28 -5.78 2.48 12.03
C GLN A 28 -5.07 3.52 11.16
N VAL A 29 -5.74 4.66 10.97
CA VAL A 29 -5.21 5.89 10.37
C VAL A 29 -4.99 6.91 11.48
N ARG A 30 -3.81 7.52 11.52
CA ARG A 30 -3.40 8.43 12.62
C ARG A 30 -2.63 9.64 12.10
N ARG A 31 -2.65 10.70 12.93
CA ARG A 31 -1.81 11.91 12.81
C ARG A 31 -1.89 12.61 11.43
N PRO A 32 -3.09 12.99 10.95
CA PRO A 32 -3.19 13.70 9.68
C PRO A 32 -2.51 15.06 9.73
N THR A 33 -1.77 15.40 8.69
CA THR A 33 -1.18 16.72 8.43
C THR A 33 -1.52 17.16 7.01
N MET A 34 -1.37 18.46 6.74
CA MET A 34 -1.66 19.03 5.42
C MET A 34 -0.37 19.51 4.79
N ARG A 35 -0.18 19.13 3.53
CA ARG A 35 0.92 19.59 2.68
C ARG A 35 0.59 20.91 2.02
N SER A 36 1.62 21.63 1.59
CA SER A 36 1.59 22.85 0.79
C SER A 36 0.74 22.71 -0.49
N THR A 37 0.59 21.48 -1.01
CA THR A 37 -0.26 21.14 -2.16
C THR A 37 -1.77 21.07 -1.83
N GLY A 38 -2.14 21.12 -0.55
CA GLY A 38 -3.51 20.94 -0.05
C GLY A 38 -3.94 19.48 0.14
N GLU A 39 -3.03 18.53 -0.07
CA GLU A 39 -3.25 17.11 0.23
C GLU A 39 -3.09 16.83 1.71
N VAL A 40 -3.85 15.86 2.22
CA VAL A 40 -3.75 15.38 3.59
C VAL A 40 -2.84 14.17 3.60
N VAL A 41 -1.80 14.18 4.42
CA VAL A 41 -0.90 13.03 4.66
C VAL A 41 -1.17 12.46 6.04
N PHE A 42 -1.11 11.15 6.18
CA PHE A 42 -1.32 10.46 7.45
C PHE A 42 -0.58 9.14 7.48
N THR A 43 -0.35 8.62 8.68
CA THR A 43 0.15 7.26 8.87
C THR A 43 -1.03 6.29 8.83
N ALA A 44 -0.96 5.28 7.97
CA ALA A 44 -1.86 4.13 8.01
C ALA A 44 -1.06 2.88 8.39
N LEU A 45 -1.58 2.15 9.38
CA LEU A 45 -1.00 0.87 9.76
C LEU A 45 -1.29 -0.17 8.68
N ARG A 46 -0.25 -0.93 8.31
CA ARG A 46 -0.34 -2.07 7.40
C ARG A 46 0.15 -3.31 8.12
N THR A 47 -0.66 -4.35 8.05
CA THR A 47 -0.35 -5.65 8.63
C THR A 47 -0.47 -6.75 7.58
N GLY A 48 0.46 -7.67 7.54
CA GLY A 48 0.46 -8.77 6.57
C GLY A 48 1.66 -9.68 6.74
N TRP A 49 1.97 -10.42 5.69
CA TRP A 49 3.21 -11.20 5.58
C TRP A 49 3.80 -10.99 4.19
N GLN A 50 5.11 -10.88 4.11
CA GLN A 50 5.83 -10.73 2.86
C GLN A 50 7.22 -11.33 3.02
N ASP A 51 7.65 -12.15 2.07
CA ASP A 51 8.96 -12.79 2.04
C ASP A 51 9.30 -13.55 3.34
N GLY A 52 8.36 -14.35 3.82
CA GLY A 52 8.48 -15.24 4.97
C GLY A 52 8.44 -14.54 6.33
N ARG A 53 8.21 -13.23 6.38
CA ARG A 53 8.19 -12.44 7.63
C ARG A 53 6.89 -11.65 7.82
N PRO A 54 6.49 -11.38 9.08
CA PRO A 54 5.38 -10.50 9.35
C PRO A 54 5.72 -9.07 8.90
N LEU A 55 4.77 -8.44 8.22
CA LEU A 55 4.77 -7.03 7.88
C LEU A 55 3.95 -6.30 8.94
N PHE A 56 4.57 -5.36 9.65
CA PHE A 56 3.89 -4.46 10.58
C PHE A 56 4.48 -3.06 10.42
N ASN A 57 3.90 -2.28 9.51
CA ASN A 57 4.48 -0.99 9.12
C ASN A 57 3.44 0.13 9.22
N GLY A 58 3.81 1.26 9.84
CA GLY A 58 3.06 2.50 9.81
C GLY A 58 3.55 3.36 8.65
N THR A 59 2.94 3.20 7.48
CA THR A 59 3.39 3.86 6.25
C THR A 59 2.60 5.13 6.00
N LEU A 60 3.19 6.08 5.30
CA LEU A 60 2.49 7.32 4.95
C LEU A 60 1.59 7.11 3.73
N PHE A 61 0.38 7.60 3.84
CA PHE A 61 -0.59 7.72 2.76
C PHE A 61 -0.95 9.19 2.59
N ARG A 62 -1.41 9.54 1.38
CA ARG A 62 -1.99 10.84 1.07
C ARG A 62 -3.40 10.69 0.52
N THR A 63 -4.24 11.69 0.77
CA THR A 63 -5.55 11.87 0.13
C THR A 63 -5.75 13.33 -0.27
N HIS A 64 -6.77 13.59 -1.08
CA HIS A 64 -7.34 14.92 -1.15
C HIS A 64 -8.07 15.25 0.17
N VAL A 65 -8.42 16.53 0.36
CA VAL A 65 -9.18 17.01 1.54
C VAL A 65 -10.50 16.27 1.77
N ASP A 66 -11.15 15.80 0.72
CA ASP A 66 -12.45 15.12 0.79
C ASP A 66 -12.33 13.61 1.06
N GLY A 67 -11.10 13.14 1.26
CA GLY A 67 -10.74 11.74 1.50
C GLY A 67 -10.54 10.91 0.23
N SER A 68 -10.75 11.49 -0.96
CA SER A 68 -10.58 10.80 -2.24
C SER A 68 -9.12 10.66 -2.66
N ASN A 69 -8.87 9.87 -3.70
CA ASN A 69 -7.56 9.69 -4.30
C ASN A 69 -6.52 9.20 -3.28
N VAL A 70 -6.91 8.25 -2.42
CA VAL A 70 -5.99 7.65 -1.45
C VAL A 70 -4.84 6.96 -2.16
N HIS A 71 -3.62 7.35 -1.84
CA HIS A 71 -2.40 6.79 -2.41
C HIS A 71 -1.40 6.55 -1.31
N ILE A 72 -0.59 5.51 -1.48
CA ILE A 72 0.63 5.36 -0.70
C ILE A 72 1.55 6.52 -1.04
N HIS A 73 2.11 7.12 0.00
CA HIS A 73 3.07 8.21 -0.11
C HIS A 73 4.48 7.69 0.16
N ASN A 74 4.78 7.16 1.35
CA ASN A 74 6.16 6.78 1.72
C ASN A 74 6.22 5.63 2.75
N GLY A 75 7.38 4.99 2.93
CA GLY A 75 7.64 4.02 4.02
C GLY A 75 7.12 2.61 3.80
N SER A 76 6.67 2.27 2.58
CA SER A 76 6.13 0.93 2.29
C SER A 76 7.14 -0.22 2.39
N ARG A 77 8.43 0.10 2.29
CA ARG A 77 9.57 -0.83 2.41
C ARG A 77 10.70 -0.17 3.20
N SER A 78 10.43 0.16 4.47
CA SER A 78 11.42 0.80 5.34
C SER A 78 11.97 -0.16 6.39
N ALA A 79 13.25 -0.03 6.73
CA ALA A 79 13.85 -0.67 7.90
C ALA A 79 13.31 -0.08 9.22
N VAL A 80 12.75 1.14 9.17
CA VAL A 80 12.07 1.78 10.28
C VAL A 80 10.57 1.47 10.16
N PRO A 81 9.98 0.69 11.08
CA PRO A 81 8.63 0.14 10.88
C PRO A 81 7.53 1.21 10.84
N ILE A 82 7.60 2.24 11.67
CA ILE A 82 6.52 3.22 11.83
C ILE A 82 7.05 4.62 11.58
N PHE A 83 6.39 5.33 10.67
CA PHE A 83 6.52 6.77 10.50
C PHE A 83 5.36 7.47 11.21
N ALA A 84 5.68 8.42 12.07
CA ALA A 84 4.72 9.20 12.84
C ALA A 84 5.00 10.70 12.72
N ASP A 85 3.96 11.51 12.92
CA ASP A 85 4.04 12.97 13.03
C ASP A 85 4.73 13.65 11.83
N ASP A 86 4.49 13.13 10.62
CA ASP A 86 5.07 13.64 9.40
C ASP A 86 4.58 15.05 9.05
N ARG A 87 5.51 15.94 8.69
CA ARG A 87 5.23 17.33 8.32
C ARG A 87 6.16 17.81 7.23
N GLU A 88 5.57 18.47 6.23
CA GLU A 88 6.32 19.21 5.22
C GLU A 88 6.95 20.48 5.82
N MET A 89 8.22 20.66 5.51
CA MET A 89 9.05 21.83 5.80
C MET A 89 8.83 22.92 4.73
N PRO A 90 9.16 24.20 5.01
CA PRO A 90 8.99 25.27 4.02
C PRO A 90 9.74 25.08 2.69
N ASP A 91 10.81 24.30 2.71
CA ASP A 91 11.60 23.96 1.54
C ASP A 91 11.06 22.75 0.76
N GLY A 92 9.99 22.10 1.25
CA GLY A 92 9.41 20.90 0.66
C GLY A 92 10.12 19.61 1.03
N LEU A 93 11.02 19.58 2.02
CA LEU A 93 11.39 18.29 2.63
C LEU A 93 10.35 17.89 3.68
N GLU A 94 10.37 16.65 4.12
CA GLU A 94 9.48 16.16 5.16
C GLU A 94 10.29 15.83 6.41
N ILE A 95 9.80 16.24 7.59
CA ILE A 95 10.32 15.83 8.88
C ILE A 95 9.33 14.90 9.57
N ARG A 96 9.81 13.82 10.18
CA ARG A 96 8.97 12.83 10.86
C ARG A 96 9.71 12.11 11.98
N ILE A 97 8.96 11.35 12.76
CA ILE A 97 9.48 10.42 13.75
C ILE A 97 9.48 9.00 13.19
N GLY A 98 10.64 8.36 13.25
CA GLY A 98 10.82 6.95 12.96
C GLY A 98 10.88 6.13 14.23
N GLN A 99 10.07 5.08 14.34
CA GLN A 99 10.05 4.24 15.54
C GLN A 99 9.71 2.79 15.23
N SER A 100 10.13 1.87 16.11
CA SER A 100 9.65 0.49 16.11
C SER A 100 8.26 0.37 16.74
N ALA A 101 7.63 -0.79 16.52
CA ALA A 101 6.32 -1.10 17.06
C ALA A 101 6.27 -1.14 18.59
N ASP A 102 7.39 -1.46 19.23
CA ASP A 102 7.58 -1.56 20.67
C ASP A 102 8.12 -0.27 21.32
N SER A 103 8.34 0.80 20.54
CA SER A 103 8.77 2.08 21.09
C SER A 103 7.60 2.88 21.69
N TRP A 104 7.66 3.16 22.99
CA TRP A 104 6.59 3.86 23.72
C TRP A 104 6.71 5.39 23.71
N TRP A 105 7.94 5.90 23.56
CA TRP A 105 8.24 7.30 23.90
C TRP A 105 8.56 8.19 22.70
N GLY A 106 8.73 7.63 21.50
CA GLY A 106 9.10 8.36 20.29
C GLY A 106 10.18 7.60 19.52
N GLY A 107 11.07 8.31 18.85
CA GLY A 107 12.20 7.65 18.18
C GLY A 107 13.15 8.61 17.51
N ILE A 108 13.65 8.21 16.34
CA ILE A 108 14.56 9.01 15.55
C ILE A 108 13.84 10.17 14.88
N LEU A 109 14.50 11.32 14.79
CA LEU A 109 14.04 12.44 13.98
C LEU A 109 14.60 12.30 12.57
N MET A 110 13.72 12.09 11.60
CA MET A 110 14.07 11.77 10.23
C MET A 110 13.77 12.93 9.30
N LEU A 111 14.72 13.26 8.44
CA LEU A 111 14.53 14.11 7.26
C LEU A 111 14.33 13.21 6.03
N SER A 112 13.29 13.45 5.25
CA SER A 112 12.95 12.67 4.06
C SER A 112 12.56 13.60 2.92
N ASP A 113 12.61 13.11 1.69
CA ASP A 113 11.94 13.76 0.55
C ASP A 113 10.55 13.15 0.38
N HIS A 114 9.69 13.81 -0.39
CA HIS A 114 8.32 13.41 -0.72
C HIS A 114 8.17 12.03 -1.39
N GLN A 115 9.27 11.31 -1.64
CA GLN A 115 9.41 10.06 -2.38
C GLN A 115 8.10 9.25 -2.45
N PHE A 116 7.53 9.18 -3.65
CA PHE A 116 6.18 8.66 -3.95
C PHE A 116 6.09 7.13 -4.04
N GLY A 117 6.40 6.37 -2.99
CA GLY A 117 6.19 4.91 -3.02
C GLY A 117 7.05 4.12 -2.03
N PRO A 118 7.55 2.92 -2.38
CA PRO A 118 8.46 2.19 -1.51
C PRO A 118 9.77 2.96 -1.34
N SER A 119 10.23 3.09 -0.11
CA SER A 119 11.55 3.65 0.18
C SER A 119 12.62 2.62 -0.18
N ILE A 120 13.67 3.03 -0.87
CA ILE A 120 14.86 2.19 -1.07
C ILE A 120 15.94 2.74 -0.16
N GLU A 121 16.34 1.93 0.80
CA GLU A 121 17.26 2.29 1.85
C GLU A 121 18.55 1.49 1.64
N PRO A 122 19.73 2.13 1.52
CA PRO A 122 20.96 1.44 1.13
C PRO A 122 21.35 0.25 2.02
N ASP A 123 20.94 0.30 3.28
CA ASP A 123 21.28 -0.69 4.31
C ASP A 123 20.03 -1.34 4.91
N ASN A 124 18.91 -1.38 4.20
CA ASN A 124 17.73 -2.10 4.67
C ASN A 124 17.95 -3.62 4.52
N PRO A 125 18.22 -4.37 5.61
CA PRO A 125 18.50 -5.80 5.54
C PRO A 125 17.27 -6.61 5.12
N SER A 126 16.12 -5.94 5.09
CA SER A 126 14.84 -6.49 4.75
C SER A 126 14.51 -6.29 3.26
N ASP A 127 15.28 -5.46 2.55
CA ASP A 127 15.11 -5.22 1.11
C ASP A 127 16.03 -6.15 0.30
N ASN A 128 15.48 -6.83 -0.69
CA ASN A 128 16.21 -7.73 -1.60
C ASN A 128 16.36 -7.12 -3.01
N LEU A 129 16.04 -5.84 -3.15
CA LEU A 129 16.14 -5.11 -4.39
C LEU A 129 17.56 -4.60 -4.65
N ASP A 130 17.83 -4.28 -5.91
CA ASP A 130 19.02 -3.52 -6.26
C ASP A 130 18.99 -2.16 -5.56
N HIS A 131 20.12 -1.76 -4.98
CA HIS A 131 20.32 -0.48 -4.30
C HIS A 131 21.17 0.43 -5.19
N PRO A 132 20.57 1.05 -6.24
CA PRO A 132 21.32 1.61 -7.36
C PRO A 132 22.20 2.82 -7.00
N TYR A 133 22.06 3.37 -5.80
CA TYR A 133 22.85 4.50 -5.28
C TYR A 133 23.66 4.16 -4.04
N ARG A 134 23.93 2.87 -3.78
CA ARG A 134 24.85 2.44 -2.71
C ARG A 134 26.25 3.02 -2.91
N SER A 135 26.65 3.25 -4.15
CA SER A 135 27.97 3.74 -4.55
C SER A 135 28.03 5.25 -4.80
N GLY A 136 26.96 6.00 -4.51
CA GLY A 136 26.91 7.45 -4.70
C GLY A 136 25.65 7.95 -5.40
N ARG A 137 25.59 9.27 -5.59
CA ARG A 137 24.40 9.99 -6.09
C ARG A 137 24.05 9.58 -7.52
N PRO A 138 22.77 9.36 -7.86
CA PRO A 138 22.36 9.10 -9.24
C PRO A 138 22.70 10.29 -10.16
N ASP A 139 23.25 10.01 -11.35
CA ASP A 139 23.63 11.01 -12.36
C ASP A 139 22.45 11.90 -12.81
N SER A 140 21.23 11.34 -12.79
CA SER A 140 19.99 12.00 -13.21
C SER A 140 19.34 12.88 -12.12
N SER A 141 19.86 12.89 -10.89
CA SER A 141 19.23 13.60 -9.78
C SER A 141 19.52 15.11 -9.84
N GLN A 142 18.65 15.86 -10.53
CA GLN A 142 18.78 17.31 -10.61
C GLN A 142 18.53 17.96 -9.23
N HIS A 143 19.62 18.42 -8.61
CA HIS A 143 19.69 19.38 -7.50
C HIS A 143 19.31 18.95 -6.07
N ARG A 144 18.42 17.98 -5.83
CA ARG A 144 18.10 17.54 -4.46
C ARG A 144 17.85 16.03 -4.39
N PHE A 145 18.65 15.31 -3.59
CA PHE A 145 18.53 13.86 -3.44
C PHE A 145 18.60 13.49 -1.96
N VAL A 146 17.63 12.72 -1.47
CA VAL A 146 17.64 12.09 -0.15
C VAL A 146 17.50 10.58 -0.39
N PRO A 147 18.43 9.73 0.09
CA PRO A 147 18.38 8.28 -0.09
C PRO A 147 17.31 7.66 0.85
N ALA A 148 16.05 7.90 0.52
CA ALA A 148 14.86 7.70 1.34
C ALA A 148 14.74 8.64 2.55
N TRP A 149 15.65 8.55 3.52
CA TRP A 149 15.65 9.41 4.71
C TRP A 149 17.04 9.51 5.37
N LEU A 150 17.21 10.51 6.21
CA LEU A 150 18.40 10.76 7.03
C LEU A 150 18.00 10.90 8.49
N SER A 151 18.73 10.24 9.40
CA SER A 151 18.61 10.57 10.82
C SER A 151 19.34 11.88 11.11
N LEU A 152 18.66 12.84 11.73
CA LEU A 152 19.29 14.11 12.13
C LEU A 152 20.22 13.95 13.34
N ASN A 153 20.08 12.87 14.10
CA ASN A 153 20.94 12.54 15.22
C ASN A 153 21.25 11.04 15.23
N PRO A 154 22.45 10.61 14.75
CA PRO A 154 22.84 9.21 14.68
C PRO A 154 22.88 8.48 16.03
N ASP A 155 23.02 9.21 17.14
CA ASP A 155 23.06 8.61 18.48
C ASP A 155 21.66 8.26 19.00
N VAL A 156 20.60 8.81 18.39
CA VAL A 156 19.23 8.41 18.71
C VAL A 156 18.84 7.20 17.86
N THR A 157 18.32 6.17 18.50
CA THR A 157 17.83 4.96 17.85
C THR A 157 16.30 4.94 17.80
N PHE A 158 15.73 4.10 16.94
CA PHE A 158 14.27 3.95 16.79
C PHE A 158 13.69 2.81 17.63
N ARG A 159 14.55 2.05 18.33
CA ARG A 159 14.21 0.85 19.11
C ARG A 159 15.22 0.60 20.23
N GLY A 160 14.81 -0.17 21.24
CA GLY A 160 15.66 -0.58 22.35
C GLY A 160 16.16 0.60 23.19
N VAL A 161 17.37 0.50 23.73
CA VAL A 161 17.99 1.60 24.47
C VAL A 161 18.64 2.57 23.50
N SER A 162 18.15 3.81 23.49
CA SER A 162 18.66 4.90 22.66
C SER A 162 19.68 5.74 23.44
N PRO A 163 20.98 5.72 23.07
CA PRO A 163 22.03 6.46 23.79
C PRO A 163 21.85 7.98 23.73
N GLY A 164 21.46 8.50 22.56
CA GLY A 164 21.32 9.92 22.28
C GLY A 164 20.00 10.52 22.76
N GLY A 165 19.10 9.72 23.35
CA GLY A 165 17.79 10.18 23.84
C GLY A 165 16.65 9.83 22.90
N VAL A 166 15.61 10.65 22.83
CA VAL A 166 14.43 10.37 22.02
C VAL A 166 13.76 11.66 21.55
N TYR A 167 13.28 11.68 20.31
CA TYR A 167 12.50 12.78 19.75
C TYR A 167 11.03 12.39 19.58
N ARG A 168 10.16 13.40 19.67
CA ARG A 168 8.74 13.29 19.30
C ARG A 168 8.13 14.64 18.95
N ASP A 169 6.96 14.59 18.31
CA ASP A 169 6.11 15.75 18.03
C ASP A 169 6.83 16.91 17.29
N PRO A 170 7.55 16.66 16.17
CA PRO A 170 8.24 17.71 15.44
C PRO A 170 7.25 18.69 14.81
N TYR A 171 7.66 19.95 14.71
CA TYR A 171 6.93 21.03 14.07
C TYR A 171 7.88 21.95 13.29
N PRO A 172 7.86 21.90 11.95
CA PRO A 172 8.57 22.85 11.10
C PRO A 172 8.09 24.28 11.30
N MET A 173 9.03 25.20 11.44
CA MET A 173 8.81 26.64 11.52
C MET A 173 8.92 27.28 10.13
N PRO A 174 8.26 28.43 9.89
CA PRO A 174 8.34 29.13 8.60
C PRO A 174 9.76 29.54 8.17
N ASP A 175 10.69 29.68 9.11
CA ASP A 175 12.09 30.02 8.85
C ASP A 175 12.98 28.80 8.55
N GLY A 176 12.39 27.61 8.45
CA GLY A 176 13.10 26.36 8.21
C GLY A 176 13.69 25.70 9.47
N SER A 177 13.57 26.32 10.65
CA SER A 177 13.91 25.66 11.92
C SER A 177 12.84 24.64 12.33
N ILE A 178 13.15 23.76 13.28
CA ILE A 178 12.22 22.72 13.77
C ILE A 178 12.06 22.88 15.28
N LEU A 179 10.83 23.02 15.76
CA LEU A 179 10.52 22.79 17.18
C LEU A 179 10.23 21.31 17.39
N VAL A 180 10.82 20.71 18.41
CA VAL A 180 10.65 19.28 18.69
C VAL A 180 10.75 19.02 20.19
N ALA A 181 9.99 18.06 20.69
CA ALA A 181 10.16 17.56 22.04
C ALA A 181 11.30 16.54 22.05
N TYR A 182 12.29 16.76 22.91
CA TYR A 182 13.48 15.94 23.02
C TYR A 182 13.75 15.60 24.49
N ALA A 183 13.93 14.32 24.78
CA ALA A 183 14.42 13.87 26.07
C ALA A 183 15.84 13.34 25.92
N LYS A 184 16.75 13.82 26.76
CA LYS A 184 18.17 13.43 26.73
C LYS A 184 18.34 11.97 27.12
N GLY A 185 19.26 11.29 26.45
CA GLY A 185 19.55 9.88 26.68
C GLY A 185 20.46 9.58 27.88
N PRO A 186 20.65 8.29 28.19
CA PRO A 186 20.03 7.15 27.51
C PRO A 186 18.53 6.97 27.88
N VAL A 187 17.71 6.51 26.92
CA VAL A 187 16.29 6.18 27.16
C VAL A 187 16.00 4.77 26.63
N ASP A 188 15.42 3.92 27.48
CA ASP A 188 14.88 2.62 27.05
C ASP A 188 13.51 2.81 26.39
N LEU A 189 13.46 2.72 25.06
CA LEU A 189 12.26 2.92 24.26
C LEU A 189 11.24 1.79 24.42
N ALA A 190 11.70 0.58 24.75
CA ALA A 190 10.84 -0.59 24.95
C ALA A 190 10.18 -0.61 26.34
N ASN A 191 10.74 0.13 27.30
CA ASN A 191 10.19 0.23 28.65
C ASN A 191 9.08 1.27 28.74
N ARG A 192 7.83 0.82 28.79
CA ARG A 192 6.61 1.64 29.00
C ARG A 192 6.66 2.53 30.25
N ASN A 193 7.52 2.23 31.23
CA ASN A 193 7.64 2.98 32.48
C ASN A 193 8.90 3.86 32.54
N ALA A 194 9.67 4.00 31.45
CA ALA A 194 10.90 4.81 31.45
C ALA A 194 10.66 6.30 31.75
N ALA A 195 9.45 6.80 31.46
CA ALA A 195 8.98 8.15 31.76
C ALA A 195 10.02 9.27 31.49
N PRO A 196 10.56 9.35 30.26
CA PRO A 196 11.58 10.35 29.93
C PRO A 196 11.02 11.77 30.07
N ASN A 197 11.83 12.66 30.67
CA ASN A 197 11.50 14.08 30.78
C ASN A 197 11.84 14.80 29.47
N PHE A 198 10.82 15.32 28.78
CA PHE A 198 10.99 16.00 27.49
C PHE A 198 11.12 17.50 27.69
N ASP A 199 12.10 18.09 27.00
CA ASP A 199 12.23 19.52 26.83
C ASP A 199 11.78 19.91 25.41
N ILE A 200 11.28 21.13 25.24
CA ILE A 200 11.10 21.70 23.90
C ILE A 200 12.41 22.34 23.48
N ILE A 201 12.95 21.86 22.38
CA ILE A 201 14.12 22.43 21.73
C ILE A 201 13.78 22.93 20.34
N ARG A 202 14.55 23.91 19.87
CA ARG A 202 14.56 24.38 18.50
C ARG A 202 15.86 23.96 17.83
N LEU A 203 15.74 23.26 16.71
CA LEU A 203 16.85 22.92 15.83
C LEU A 203 16.93 23.97 14.73
N VAL A 204 18.06 24.65 14.60
CA VAL A 204 18.29 25.72 13.61
C VAL A 204 19.37 25.26 12.61
N PRO A 205 19.05 25.10 11.32
CA PRO A 205 20.02 24.61 10.33
C PRO A 205 21.20 25.59 10.13
N ASP A 206 22.40 25.07 9.88
CA ASP A 206 23.63 25.84 9.65
C ASP A 206 24.56 25.17 8.62
N PRO A 207 24.41 25.41 7.30
CA PRO A 207 23.34 26.16 6.64
C PRO A 207 22.09 25.31 6.36
N SER A 208 22.16 23.98 6.51
CA SER A 208 21.11 23.03 6.12
C SER A 208 21.10 21.81 7.03
N PHE A 209 19.94 21.17 7.20
CA PHE A 209 19.82 19.87 7.86
C PHE A 209 20.35 18.69 7.03
N GLN A 210 20.73 18.95 5.78
CA GLN A 210 21.29 17.96 4.87
C GLN A 210 22.71 18.37 4.44
N SER A 211 23.62 17.39 4.40
CA SER A 211 24.96 17.56 3.82
C SER A 211 24.91 17.87 2.32
N ALA A 212 25.98 18.48 1.78
CA ALA A 212 26.05 18.81 0.35
C ALA A 212 26.02 17.57 -0.57
N ASP A 213 26.50 16.42 -0.09
CA ASP A 213 26.44 15.14 -0.83
C ASP A 213 25.05 14.48 -0.79
N GLY A 214 24.18 14.89 0.14
CA GLY A 214 22.81 14.39 0.31
C GLY A 214 22.66 13.12 1.17
N TYR A 215 23.76 12.53 1.64
CA TYR A 215 23.77 11.22 2.32
C TYR A 215 23.88 11.29 3.85
N ARG A 216 24.09 12.48 4.41
CA ARG A 216 24.34 12.67 5.84
C ARG A 216 23.53 13.84 6.38
N PRO A 217 23.24 13.86 7.70
CA PRO A 217 22.73 15.07 8.31
C PRO A 217 23.75 16.22 8.13
N GLY A 218 23.23 17.41 7.85
CA GLY A 218 24.00 18.65 7.87
C GLY A 218 24.15 19.18 9.30
N ASN A 219 24.85 20.30 9.45
CA ASN A 219 25.03 20.90 10.77
C ASN A 219 23.80 21.73 11.18
N PHE A 220 23.50 21.74 12.47
CA PHE A 220 22.46 22.57 13.06
C PHE A 220 22.78 22.91 14.51
N LYS A 221 22.20 24.00 15.00
CA LYS A 221 22.31 24.45 16.39
C LYS A 221 21.06 24.04 17.16
N GLN A 222 21.25 23.56 18.38
CA GLN A 222 20.16 23.27 19.30
C GLN A 222 19.98 24.44 20.28
N GLN A 223 18.74 24.90 20.45
CA GLN A 223 18.36 25.94 21.39
C GLN A 223 17.27 25.40 22.33
N LEU A 224 17.45 25.52 23.64
CA LEU A 224 16.41 25.20 24.60
C LEU A 224 15.33 26.27 24.57
N ILE A 225 14.07 25.86 24.44
CA ILE A 225 12.91 26.78 24.39
C ILE A 225 12.10 26.67 25.68
N ALA A 226 11.81 25.46 26.13
CA ALA A 226 11.10 25.20 27.37
C ALA A 226 11.64 23.92 28.02
N ALA A 227 11.80 23.97 29.34
CA ALA A 227 12.16 22.83 30.18
C ALA A 227 11.37 22.93 31.48
N GLY A 228 11.03 21.78 32.05
CA GLY A 228 10.21 21.69 33.25
C GLY A 228 10.55 20.50 34.13
N SER A 229 9.90 20.48 35.30
CA SER A 229 9.90 19.29 36.18
C SER A 229 9.00 18.17 35.65
N GLN A 230 8.19 18.48 34.63
CA GLN A 230 7.34 17.55 33.89
C GLN A 230 7.68 17.66 32.40
N SER A 231 7.35 16.61 31.65
CA SER A 231 7.61 16.55 30.21
C SER A 231 6.82 17.63 29.46
N GLU A 232 7.54 18.45 28.71
CA GLU A 232 7.00 19.41 27.75
C GLU A 232 6.78 18.73 26.40
N LEU A 233 5.55 18.72 25.90
CA LEU A 233 5.14 17.96 24.70
C LEU A 233 4.33 18.81 23.72
N TRP A 234 4.18 18.31 22.48
CA TRP A 234 3.37 18.92 21.43
C TRP A 234 3.64 20.41 21.18
N PRO A 235 4.88 20.81 20.85
CA PRO A 235 5.17 22.21 20.57
C PRO A 235 4.27 22.73 19.42
N ARG A 236 3.49 23.77 19.72
CA ARG A 236 2.60 24.47 18.77
C ARG A 236 2.91 25.96 18.76
N PRO A 237 3.75 26.42 17.83
CA PRO A 237 4.09 27.84 17.73
C PRO A 237 2.87 28.63 17.23
N VAL A 238 2.67 29.82 17.78
CA VAL A 238 1.71 30.80 17.25
C VAL A 238 2.39 31.56 16.13
N VAL A 239 2.16 31.14 14.89
CA VAL A 239 2.75 31.74 13.69
C VAL A 239 1.71 31.92 12.59
N VAL A 240 1.91 32.92 11.75
CA VAL A 240 1.13 33.06 10.51
C VAL A 240 1.53 31.94 9.56
N ARG A 241 0.55 31.15 9.10
CA ARG A 241 0.75 30.11 8.08
C ARG A 241 0.02 30.48 6.81
N LEU A 242 0.64 30.19 5.67
CA LEU A 242 -0.05 30.22 4.39
C LEU A 242 -1.17 29.20 4.41
N LYS A 243 -2.35 29.62 3.97
CA LYS A 243 -3.49 28.73 3.82
C LYS A 243 -3.28 27.85 2.60
N GLU A 244 -3.23 26.54 2.81
CA GLU A 244 -2.99 25.57 1.75
C GLU A 244 -4.16 25.57 0.73
N PRO A 245 -3.86 25.56 -0.58
CA PRO A 245 -4.87 25.67 -1.60
C PRO A 245 -5.62 24.34 -1.78
N VAL A 246 -6.96 24.38 -1.77
CA VAL A 246 -7.79 23.20 -2.06
C VAL A 246 -8.06 23.12 -3.56
N LYS A 247 -7.05 22.72 -4.32
CA LYS A 247 -7.15 22.58 -5.79
C LYS A 247 -7.60 21.20 -6.23
N LYS A 248 -7.18 20.16 -5.51
CA LYS A 248 -7.51 18.77 -5.84
C LYS A 248 -8.82 18.35 -5.16
N GLN A 249 -9.68 17.70 -5.93
CA GLN A 249 -11.01 17.26 -5.51
C GLN A 249 -11.28 15.85 -6.03
N LEU A 250 -12.27 15.20 -5.44
CA LEU A 250 -12.85 13.94 -5.87
C LEU A 250 -13.20 14.00 -7.36
N LYS A 251 -12.59 13.11 -8.15
CA LYS A 251 -12.95 12.90 -9.54
C LYS A 251 -14.13 11.94 -9.57
N LEU A 252 -15.22 12.35 -10.20
CA LEU A 252 -16.47 11.58 -10.25
C LEU A 252 -16.62 10.87 -11.59
N GLN A 253 -17.26 9.69 -11.58
CA GLN A 253 -17.62 8.93 -12.77
C GLN A 253 -19.05 9.27 -13.22
N GLU A 254 -19.24 10.49 -13.70
CA GLU A 254 -20.56 11.03 -14.09
C GLU A 254 -21.17 10.30 -15.30
N ASP A 255 -20.34 9.82 -16.23
CA ASP A 255 -20.80 9.11 -17.43
C ASP A 255 -21.58 7.82 -17.11
N LEU A 256 -21.32 7.20 -15.94
CA LEU A 256 -22.03 6.00 -15.50
C LEU A 256 -23.11 6.29 -14.47
N PHE A 257 -22.87 7.24 -13.56
CA PHE A 257 -23.72 7.44 -12.38
C PHE A 257 -24.57 8.71 -12.43
N GLY A 258 -24.53 9.46 -13.54
CA GLY A 258 -25.27 10.70 -13.74
C GLY A 258 -24.59 11.90 -13.09
N SER A 259 -25.31 13.02 -12.97
CA SER A 259 -24.76 14.22 -12.32
C SER A 259 -24.72 14.05 -10.80
N PRO A 260 -23.66 14.52 -10.11
CA PRO A 260 -23.58 14.44 -8.67
C PRO A 260 -24.59 15.37 -7.99
N THR A 261 -24.88 15.04 -6.74
CA THR A 261 -25.76 15.83 -5.88
C THR A 261 -24.98 16.40 -4.70
N ARG A 262 -25.65 17.13 -3.80
CA ARG A 262 -25.03 17.64 -2.59
C ARG A 262 -25.32 16.71 -1.41
N ILE A 263 -24.29 16.06 -0.88
CA ILE A 263 -24.38 15.15 0.27
C ILE A 263 -23.55 15.73 1.42
N ARG A 264 -24.19 16.02 2.56
CA ARG A 264 -23.55 16.60 3.76
C ARG A 264 -22.64 17.81 3.45
N GLY A 265 -23.07 18.66 2.51
CA GLY A 265 -22.35 19.86 2.13
C GLY A 265 -21.32 19.70 1.00
N PHE A 266 -20.99 18.48 0.57
CA PHE A 266 -20.03 18.19 -0.51
C PHE A 266 -20.75 17.73 -1.80
N SER A 267 -20.14 17.99 -2.96
CA SER A 267 -20.57 17.37 -4.22
C SER A 267 -20.21 15.88 -4.18
N GLY A 268 -21.16 15.00 -4.52
CA GLY A 268 -20.93 13.57 -4.56
C GLY A 268 -22.20 12.74 -4.75
N TYR A 269 -22.11 11.45 -4.43
CA TYR A 269 -23.20 10.50 -4.57
C TYR A 269 -23.66 9.95 -3.22
N LYS A 270 -24.88 9.40 -3.21
CA LYS A 270 -25.43 8.69 -2.04
C LYS A 270 -24.56 7.48 -1.67
N SER A 271 -24.66 7.07 -0.40
CA SER A 271 -24.06 5.80 0.04
C SER A 271 -24.62 4.65 -0.79
N GLY A 272 -23.77 3.68 -1.15
CA GLY A 272 -24.15 2.54 -2.00
C GLY A 272 -23.90 2.76 -3.49
N THR A 273 -23.72 4.00 -3.96
CA THR A 273 -23.25 4.22 -5.34
C THR A 273 -21.84 3.63 -5.49
N PRO A 274 -21.59 2.76 -6.48
CA PRO A 274 -20.27 2.16 -6.70
C PRO A 274 -19.21 3.20 -7.03
N ALA A 275 -17.94 2.81 -6.92
CA ALA A 275 -16.82 3.54 -7.47
C ALA A 275 -16.28 2.80 -8.70
N VAL A 276 -15.34 3.41 -9.41
CA VAL A 276 -14.61 2.72 -10.48
C VAL A 276 -13.11 2.84 -10.29
N LEU A 277 -12.41 1.75 -10.59
CA LEU A 277 -10.96 1.68 -10.60
C LEU A 277 -10.45 1.50 -12.03
N LYS A 278 -9.55 2.40 -12.41
CA LYS A 278 -8.87 2.43 -13.69
C LYS A 278 -7.38 2.25 -13.46
N VAL A 279 -6.82 1.14 -13.93
CA VAL A 279 -5.37 0.93 -13.92
C VAL A 279 -4.88 0.92 -15.34
N PHE A 280 -3.98 1.84 -15.67
CA PHE A 280 -3.54 2.04 -17.05
C PHE A 280 -2.47 1.04 -17.51
N ASP A 281 -1.70 0.48 -16.57
CA ASP A 281 -0.71 -0.57 -16.82
C ASP A 281 -0.35 -1.19 -15.46
N LEU A 282 -0.86 -2.38 -15.17
CA LEU A 282 -0.64 -3.08 -13.90
C LEU A 282 0.82 -3.56 -13.75
N PRO A 283 1.46 -4.22 -14.74
CA PRO A 283 2.87 -4.57 -14.64
C PRO A 283 3.79 -3.36 -14.37
N LEU A 284 3.52 -2.21 -14.99
CA LEU A 284 4.26 -0.97 -14.70
C LEU A 284 3.99 -0.47 -13.28
N LEU A 285 2.73 -0.54 -12.80
CA LEU A 285 2.41 -0.17 -11.42
C LEU A 285 3.16 -1.04 -10.41
N GLU A 286 3.25 -2.35 -10.67
CA GLU A 286 4.00 -3.28 -9.83
C GLU A 286 5.49 -3.00 -9.86
N SER A 287 6.06 -2.63 -11.01
CA SER A 287 7.49 -2.28 -11.09
C SER A 287 7.83 -1.11 -10.17
N PHE A 288 6.95 -0.11 -10.04
CA PHE A 288 7.12 0.98 -9.07
C PHE A 288 6.98 0.56 -7.61
N PHE A 289 6.30 -0.56 -7.33
CA PHE A 289 6.23 -1.14 -5.99
C PHE A 289 7.50 -1.89 -5.61
N GLU A 290 8.33 -2.21 -6.58
CA GLU A 290 9.66 -2.78 -6.42
C GLU A 290 10.70 -1.66 -6.52
N GLN A 291 10.93 -1.11 -7.71
CA GLN A 291 11.95 -0.09 -7.96
C GLN A 291 11.31 1.27 -8.24
N ILE A 292 11.53 2.26 -7.36
CA ILE A 292 11.07 3.64 -7.56
C ILE A 292 12.20 4.66 -7.71
N ALA A 293 13.43 4.23 -7.48
CA ALA A 293 14.60 5.10 -7.59
C ALA A 293 14.71 5.68 -9.00
N PRO A 294 15.36 6.85 -9.15
CA PRO A 294 15.67 7.45 -10.45
C PRO A 294 16.73 6.68 -11.26
N ALA A 295 17.04 5.45 -10.87
CA ALA A 295 18.11 4.62 -11.39
C ALA A 295 17.71 3.14 -11.31
N GLY A 296 18.40 2.31 -12.09
CA GLY A 296 18.05 0.90 -12.25
C GLY A 296 17.01 0.68 -13.34
N GLN A 297 16.97 -0.56 -13.84
CA GLN A 297 16.07 -0.97 -14.90
C GLN A 297 14.74 -1.45 -14.32
N HIS A 298 13.62 -1.00 -14.88
CA HIS A 298 12.28 -1.42 -14.43
C HIS A 298 11.91 -2.74 -15.09
N HIS A 299 11.88 -3.84 -14.32
CA HIS A 299 11.47 -5.15 -14.84
C HIS A 299 9.94 -5.32 -14.78
N LEU A 300 9.34 -5.75 -15.89
CA LEU A 300 7.90 -6.00 -15.99
C LEU A 300 7.68 -7.49 -16.22
N ALA A 301 6.89 -8.12 -15.34
CA ALA A 301 6.55 -9.54 -15.37
C ALA A 301 5.53 -9.87 -16.48
N VAL A 302 5.90 -9.58 -17.73
CA VAL A 302 5.14 -9.87 -18.96
C VAL A 302 6.00 -10.76 -19.87
N GLY A 303 5.41 -11.35 -20.91
CA GLY A 303 6.09 -12.36 -21.74
C GLY A 303 7.50 -11.99 -22.18
N THR A 304 7.66 -10.79 -22.76
CA THR A 304 8.97 -10.19 -23.02
C THR A 304 8.98 -8.81 -22.37
N CYS A 305 9.86 -8.59 -21.41
CA CYS A 305 9.94 -7.32 -20.70
C CYS A 305 10.34 -6.20 -21.69
N PRO A 306 9.52 -5.16 -21.87
CA PRO A 306 9.80 -4.08 -22.82
C PRO A 306 10.98 -3.19 -22.41
N SER A 307 11.45 -3.32 -21.16
CA SER A 307 12.54 -2.53 -20.59
C SER A 307 13.91 -3.19 -20.78
N CYS A 308 13.99 -4.52 -20.62
CA CYS A 308 15.25 -5.28 -20.69
C CYS A 308 15.33 -6.29 -21.83
N GLY A 309 14.20 -6.68 -22.43
CA GLY A 309 14.13 -7.76 -23.41
C GLY A 309 14.10 -9.16 -22.81
N ASP A 310 14.21 -9.30 -21.48
CA ASP A 310 14.19 -10.60 -20.82
C ASP A 310 12.83 -11.29 -20.96
N LEU A 311 12.87 -12.61 -21.03
CA LEU A 311 11.69 -13.46 -21.05
C LEU A 311 11.25 -13.80 -19.63
N THR A 312 9.98 -13.52 -19.32
CA THR A 312 9.37 -13.98 -18.06
C THR A 312 8.79 -15.38 -18.29
N PRO A 313 9.09 -16.40 -17.46
CA PRO A 313 8.46 -17.72 -17.58
C PRO A 313 6.93 -17.63 -17.56
N GLN A 314 6.23 -18.48 -18.32
CA GLN A 314 4.76 -18.44 -18.41
C GLN A 314 4.06 -18.50 -17.04
N LEU A 315 4.66 -19.24 -16.10
CA LEU A 315 4.16 -19.37 -14.74
C LEU A 315 4.17 -18.04 -13.97
N ASP A 316 5.10 -17.14 -14.31
CA ASP A 316 5.37 -15.85 -13.65
C ASP A 316 4.83 -14.64 -14.44
N GLN A 317 4.24 -14.87 -15.61
CA GLN A 317 3.66 -13.81 -16.42
C GLN A 317 2.33 -13.34 -15.84
N VAL A 318 2.19 -12.03 -15.65
CA VAL A 318 0.91 -11.42 -15.28
C VAL A 318 -0.05 -11.46 -16.47
N SER A 319 -1.21 -12.05 -16.27
CA SER A 319 -2.25 -12.24 -17.31
C SER A 319 -3.62 -11.69 -16.92
N ALA A 320 -3.89 -11.60 -15.62
CA ALA A 320 -5.15 -11.15 -15.07
C ALA A 320 -4.91 -10.43 -13.73
N VAL A 321 -5.96 -9.82 -13.20
CA VAL A 321 -5.96 -9.21 -11.87
C VAL A 321 -7.14 -9.71 -11.07
N ARG A 322 -6.93 -9.94 -9.78
CA ARG A 322 -7.98 -10.14 -8.79
C ARG A 322 -8.03 -8.93 -7.87
N ILE A 323 -9.21 -8.34 -7.73
CA ILE A 323 -9.48 -7.29 -6.76
C ILE A 323 -10.04 -7.92 -5.49
N ILE A 324 -9.33 -7.72 -4.39
CA ILE A 324 -9.69 -8.22 -3.08
C ILE A 324 -10.35 -7.11 -2.29
N GLY A 325 -11.54 -7.34 -1.75
CA GLY A 325 -12.18 -6.50 -0.75
C GLY A 325 -11.88 -6.98 0.67
N ALA A 326 -11.83 -6.06 1.62
CA ALA A 326 -11.82 -6.38 3.04
C ALA A 326 -12.63 -5.35 3.84
N SER A 327 -13.24 -5.82 4.92
CA SER A 327 -13.93 -4.98 5.88
C SER A 327 -13.03 -4.65 7.07
N PRO A 328 -13.18 -3.46 7.69
CA PRO A 328 -12.54 -3.16 8.96
C PRO A 328 -12.94 -4.18 10.04
N GLN A 329 -12.00 -4.49 10.93
CA GLN A 329 -12.29 -5.28 12.12
C GLN A 329 -12.91 -4.40 13.21
N HIS A 330 -13.85 -4.96 13.96
CA HIS A 330 -14.52 -4.32 15.09
C HIS A 330 -13.95 -4.82 16.42
N GLU A 331 -14.31 -4.14 17.52
CA GLU A 331 -13.91 -4.57 18.86
C GLU A 331 -14.41 -6.00 19.14
N GLY A 332 -13.48 -6.89 19.53
CA GLY A 332 -13.77 -8.31 19.77
C GLY A 332 -13.44 -9.24 18.59
N ASP A 333 -13.22 -8.71 17.38
CA ASP A 333 -12.74 -9.51 16.25
C ASP A 333 -11.31 -9.99 16.49
N THR A 334 -11.00 -11.21 16.05
CA THR A 334 -9.65 -11.82 16.17
C THR A 334 -9.20 -12.40 14.84
N GLY A 335 -7.88 -12.43 14.61
CA GLY A 335 -7.29 -12.98 13.37
C GLY A 335 -7.15 -11.94 12.25
N PRO A 336 -6.80 -12.35 11.02
CA PRO A 336 -6.74 -11.44 9.88
C PRO A 336 -8.15 -10.97 9.44
N PRO A 337 -8.28 -9.77 8.82
CA PRO A 337 -9.55 -9.33 8.25
C PRO A 337 -10.07 -10.34 7.23
N ILE A 338 -11.38 -10.59 7.25
CA ILE A 338 -12.03 -11.44 6.26
C ILE A 338 -11.98 -10.75 4.91
N ARG A 339 -11.61 -11.52 3.88
CA ARG A 339 -11.41 -11.04 2.51
C ARG A 339 -12.45 -11.63 1.57
N SER A 340 -12.76 -10.88 0.52
CA SER A 340 -13.68 -11.27 -0.54
C SER A 340 -13.11 -10.89 -1.90
N ILE A 341 -13.58 -11.53 -2.96
CA ILE A 341 -13.24 -11.18 -4.34
C ILE A 341 -14.30 -10.21 -4.86
N ILE A 342 -13.87 -9.01 -5.26
CA ILE A 342 -14.71 -7.99 -5.91
C ILE A 342 -14.77 -8.25 -7.42
N ALA A 343 -13.64 -8.61 -8.02
CA ALA A 343 -13.52 -8.88 -9.44
C ALA A 343 -12.32 -9.78 -9.73
N GLU A 344 -12.43 -10.60 -10.77
CA GLU A 344 -11.29 -11.19 -11.47
C GLU A 344 -11.46 -10.87 -12.95
N VAL A 345 -10.50 -10.15 -13.53
CA VAL A 345 -10.59 -9.71 -14.93
C VAL A 345 -9.26 -9.97 -15.64
N PRO A 346 -9.29 -10.43 -16.91
CA PRO A 346 -8.08 -10.51 -17.72
C PRO A 346 -7.49 -9.11 -17.93
N LEU A 347 -6.17 -9.03 -18.01
CA LEU A 347 -5.52 -7.79 -18.43
C LEU A 347 -5.62 -7.65 -19.95
N GLU A 348 -5.77 -6.41 -20.39
CA GLU A 348 -5.60 -6.07 -21.79
C GLU A 348 -4.13 -6.20 -22.21
N LYS A 349 -3.86 -6.22 -23.53
CA LYS A 349 -2.50 -6.35 -24.06
C LYS A 349 -1.55 -5.21 -23.63
N ASP A 350 -2.09 -4.04 -23.32
CA ASP A 350 -1.34 -2.89 -22.80
C ASP A 350 -1.15 -2.94 -21.27
N GLY A 351 -1.62 -4.01 -20.61
CA GLY A 351 -1.58 -4.19 -19.15
C GLY A 351 -2.69 -3.46 -18.40
N SER A 352 -3.62 -2.80 -19.10
CA SER A 352 -4.69 -2.03 -18.49
C SER A 352 -5.88 -2.90 -18.05
N PHE A 353 -6.62 -2.42 -17.06
CA PHE A 353 -7.94 -2.94 -16.70
C PHE A 353 -8.86 -1.85 -16.14
N TYR A 354 -10.17 -2.10 -16.19
CA TYR A 354 -11.20 -1.17 -15.75
C TYR A 354 -12.36 -1.92 -15.09
N VAL A 355 -12.63 -1.63 -13.82
CA VAL A 355 -13.61 -2.36 -13.00
C VAL A 355 -14.42 -1.41 -12.11
N GLU A 356 -15.61 -1.87 -11.75
CA GLU A 356 -16.48 -1.31 -10.73
C GLU A 356 -16.09 -1.89 -9.36
N LEU A 357 -16.10 -1.04 -8.34
CA LEU A 357 -15.79 -1.37 -6.95
C LEU A 357 -16.95 -1.00 -6.03
N PRO A 358 -17.20 -1.75 -4.93
CA PRO A 358 -18.03 -1.23 -3.86
C PRO A 358 -17.37 0.02 -3.25
N SER A 359 -18.12 1.10 -3.08
CA SER A 359 -17.61 2.29 -2.39
C SER A 359 -17.56 2.05 -0.88
N LYS A 360 -16.70 2.80 -0.19
CA LYS A 360 -16.46 2.71 1.27
C LYS A 360 -15.94 1.34 1.74
N THR A 361 -15.47 0.52 0.81
CA THR A 361 -14.83 -0.76 1.10
C THR A 361 -13.34 -0.63 0.80
N SER A 362 -12.51 -1.19 1.69
CA SER A 362 -11.09 -1.29 1.41
C SER A 362 -10.85 -2.36 0.37
N PHE A 363 -9.96 -2.09 -0.59
CA PHE A 363 -9.56 -3.05 -1.61
C PHE A 363 -8.05 -3.09 -1.81
N ASP A 364 -7.57 -4.19 -2.34
CA ASP A 364 -6.20 -4.40 -2.82
C ASP A 364 -6.23 -5.26 -4.09
N MET A 365 -5.09 -5.41 -4.76
CA MET A 365 -4.99 -6.06 -6.06
C MET A 365 -3.94 -7.17 -6.02
N GLN A 366 -4.29 -8.35 -6.55
CA GLN A 366 -3.36 -9.44 -6.83
C GLN A 366 -3.17 -9.55 -8.33
N SER A 367 -1.94 -9.49 -8.81
CA SER A 367 -1.59 -9.94 -10.15
C SER A 367 -1.74 -11.45 -10.23
N LEU A 368 -2.34 -11.95 -11.30
CA LEU A 368 -2.58 -13.37 -11.51
C LEU A 368 -1.85 -13.88 -12.74
N ASN A 369 -1.31 -15.09 -12.66
CA ASN A 369 -0.85 -15.82 -13.84
C ASN A 369 -2.02 -16.44 -14.62
N ALA A 370 -1.72 -17.09 -15.74
CA ALA A 370 -2.72 -17.66 -16.66
C ALA A 370 -3.61 -18.74 -16.01
N GLU A 371 -3.20 -19.29 -14.86
CA GLU A 371 -3.93 -20.30 -14.10
C GLU A 371 -4.79 -19.70 -12.98
N GLY A 372 -4.70 -18.38 -12.77
CA GLY A 372 -5.47 -17.66 -11.76
C GLY A 372 -4.85 -17.66 -10.37
N MET A 373 -3.58 -18.07 -10.24
CA MET A 373 -2.83 -17.99 -8.99
C MET A 373 -2.23 -16.59 -8.82
N ALA A 374 -2.32 -16.05 -7.59
CA ALA A 374 -1.67 -14.80 -7.27
C ALA A 374 -0.14 -14.91 -7.36
N LEU A 375 0.46 -13.96 -8.08
CA LEU A 375 1.91 -13.79 -8.17
C LEU A 375 2.43 -12.86 -7.07
N ARG A 376 1.65 -11.82 -6.76
CA ARG A 376 1.96 -10.84 -5.73
C ARG A 376 0.71 -10.47 -4.95
N PHE A 377 0.87 -10.24 -3.66
CA PHE A 377 -0.14 -9.59 -2.83
C PHE A 377 0.51 -8.49 -1.99
N PRO A 378 0.40 -7.22 -2.39
CA PRO A 378 1.25 -6.18 -1.84
C PRO A 378 0.76 -5.64 -0.48
N HIS A 379 -0.41 -6.05 0.02
CA HIS A 379 -1.02 -5.54 1.25
C HIS A 379 -1.16 -4.01 1.25
N ARG A 380 -1.59 -3.44 0.12
CA ARG A 380 -1.75 -1.99 -0.13
C ARG A 380 -3.23 -1.64 -0.17
N TRP A 381 -3.88 -1.71 0.99
CA TRP A 381 -5.31 -1.40 1.13
C TRP A 381 -5.60 0.05 0.75
N LEU A 382 -6.33 0.23 -0.34
CA LEU A 382 -6.91 1.48 -0.81
C LEU A 382 -8.41 1.47 -0.55
N TYR A 383 -9.09 2.58 -0.80
CA TYR A 383 -10.54 2.65 -0.74
C TYR A 383 -11.04 3.74 -1.70
N CYS A 384 -12.33 3.73 -2.01
CA CYS A 384 -12.96 4.74 -2.85
C CYS A 384 -14.21 5.32 -2.20
N HIS A 385 -14.45 6.60 -2.43
CA HIS A 385 -15.72 7.25 -2.10
C HIS A 385 -16.82 6.90 -3.13
N PRO A 386 -18.10 7.05 -2.78
CA PRO A 386 -19.20 6.84 -3.72
C PRO A 386 -19.04 7.63 -5.02
N GLY A 387 -19.11 6.93 -6.16
CA GLY A 387 -18.92 7.47 -7.51
C GLY A 387 -17.52 7.98 -7.83
N GLU A 388 -16.52 7.66 -7.00
CA GLU A 388 -15.13 8.02 -7.26
C GLU A 388 -14.61 7.31 -8.51
N LYS A 389 -13.94 8.07 -9.37
CA LYS A 389 -13.08 7.57 -10.44
C LYS A 389 -11.64 7.53 -9.92
N HIS A 390 -11.23 6.37 -9.44
CA HIS A 390 -9.89 6.14 -8.93
C HIS A 390 -8.98 5.66 -10.07
N THR A 391 -7.83 6.32 -10.24
CA THR A 391 -6.90 6.02 -11.34
C THR A 391 -5.52 5.69 -10.76
N LEU A 392 -4.94 4.57 -11.16
CA LEU A 392 -3.57 4.17 -10.80
C LEU A 392 -2.73 3.93 -12.06
N SER A 393 -1.42 4.07 -11.91
CA SER A 393 -0.45 3.98 -13.01
C SER A 393 -0.66 5.07 -14.07
N ILE A 394 0.02 4.91 -15.20
CA ILE A 394 -0.11 5.70 -16.42
C ILE A 394 0.05 4.76 -17.63
N PRO A 395 -0.40 5.13 -18.83
CA PRO A 395 -0.03 4.40 -20.03
C PRO A 395 1.49 4.38 -20.18
N ARG A 396 2.07 3.21 -20.47
CA ARG A 396 3.53 3.02 -20.60
C ARG A 396 4.18 4.00 -21.57
N THR A 397 3.48 4.30 -22.66
CA THR A 397 3.93 5.26 -23.69
C THR A 397 4.10 6.69 -23.17
N LEU A 398 3.53 7.00 -22.01
CA LEU A 398 3.59 8.30 -21.35
C LEU A 398 4.60 8.37 -20.18
N PHE A 399 5.33 7.29 -19.94
CA PHE A 399 6.27 7.20 -18.84
C PHE A 399 7.36 8.26 -18.94
N ALA A 400 7.97 8.40 -20.12
CA ALA A 400 9.04 9.35 -20.36
C ALA A 400 8.63 10.81 -20.09
N GLN A 401 7.36 11.15 -20.31
CA GLN A 401 6.83 12.50 -20.18
C GLN A 401 6.36 12.80 -18.75
N THR A 402 5.86 11.78 -18.04
CA THR A 402 5.13 11.96 -16.77
C THR A 402 5.93 11.54 -15.56
N CYS A 403 6.69 10.44 -15.65
CA CYS A 403 7.31 9.78 -14.50
C CYS A 403 8.84 9.83 -14.53
N SER A 404 9.45 9.85 -15.72
CA SER A 404 10.90 9.68 -15.86
C SER A 404 11.76 10.76 -15.18
N GLY A 405 11.22 11.98 -15.02
CA GLY A 405 11.94 13.07 -14.36
C GLY A 405 12.25 12.78 -12.89
N CYS A 406 11.46 11.93 -12.23
CA CYS A 406 11.68 11.51 -10.84
C CYS A 406 12.10 10.03 -10.73
N HIS A 407 11.68 9.17 -11.66
CA HIS A 407 11.87 7.71 -11.61
C HIS A 407 12.90 7.19 -12.63
N GLY A 408 13.65 8.08 -13.28
CA GLY A 408 14.69 7.70 -14.23
C GLY A 408 14.15 7.18 -15.55
N GLY A 409 15.05 6.68 -16.40
CA GLY A 409 14.67 6.03 -17.65
C GLY A 409 13.99 4.69 -17.39
N PHE A 410 12.99 4.34 -18.19
CA PHE A 410 12.27 3.08 -18.06
C PHE A 410 13.20 1.85 -18.16
N THR A 411 14.17 1.91 -19.08
CA THR A 411 15.22 0.90 -19.29
C THR A 411 16.41 1.02 -18.34
N GLY A 412 16.41 2.02 -17.45
CA GLY A 412 17.58 2.46 -16.70
C GLY A 412 18.50 3.43 -17.47
N SER A 413 18.37 3.55 -18.80
CA SER A 413 19.17 4.49 -19.58
C SER A 413 18.69 5.93 -19.42
N PRO A 414 19.57 6.92 -19.12
CA PRO A 414 19.19 8.33 -19.07
C PRO A 414 18.61 8.86 -20.39
N SER A 415 19.02 8.30 -21.55
CA SER A 415 18.47 8.70 -22.86
C SER A 415 16.96 8.50 -22.97
N ASP A 416 16.41 7.58 -22.19
CA ASP A 416 15.01 7.15 -22.28
C ASP A 416 14.08 8.06 -21.48
N THR A 417 14.66 9.06 -20.81
CA THR A 417 13.95 10.19 -20.19
C THR A 417 13.57 11.26 -21.21
N LEU A 418 14.13 11.21 -22.42
CA LEU A 418 13.84 12.17 -23.48
C LEU A 418 12.37 12.09 -23.89
N ARG A 419 11.63 13.16 -23.58
CA ARG A 419 10.20 13.26 -23.84
C ARG A 419 9.92 13.16 -25.32
N ARG A 420 9.06 12.22 -25.72
CA ARG A 420 8.34 12.32 -26.99
C ARG A 420 7.09 13.18 -26.75
N PRO A 421 6.99 14.42 -27.22
CA PRO A 421 5.80 15.22 -26.96
C PRO A 421 4.57 14.50 -27.52
N ASP A 422 3.64 14.13 -26.65
CA ASP A 422 2.32 13.67 -27.08
C ASP A 422 1.46 14.91 -27.35
N VAL A 423 1.32 15.27 -28.63
CA VAL A 423 0.60 16.46 -29.09
C VAL A 423 -0.90 16.19 -29.24
N ILE A 424 -1.34 14.93 -29.11
CA ILE A 424 -2.73 14.52 -29.30
C ILE A 424 -3.22 13.89 -28.00
N THR A 425 -4.20 14.51 -27.34
CA THR A 425 -4.76 14.25 -25.98
C THR A 425 -5.21 12.81 -25.61
N SER A 426 -4.76 11.76 -26.30
CA SER A 426 -5.02 10.34 -26.03
C SER A 426 -4.40 9.82 -24.72
N ALA A 427 -3.86 10.70 -23.88
CA ALA A 427 -3.12 10.37 -22.68
C ALA A 427 -3.90 9.59 -21.61
N SER A 428 -5.21 9.45 -21.76
CA SER A 428 -6.09 8.67 -20.88
C SER A 428 -6.78 7.50 -21.58
N ARG A 429 -6.44 7.19 -22.83
CA ARG A 429 -7.04 6.08 -23.59
C ARG A 429 -6.17 4.83 -23.45
N THR A 430 -6.72 3.79 -22.83
CA THR A 430 -6.17 2.42 -22.83
C THR A 430 -7.19 1.45 -23.40
N LEU A 431 -6.74 0.25 -23.75
CA LEU A 431 -7.60 -0.79 -24.32
C LEU A 431 -8.76 -1.18 -23.38
N ALA A 432 -8.57 -1.08 -22.07
CA ALA A 432 -9.62 -1.37 -21.10
C ALA A 432 -10.75 -0.34 -21.07
N GLN A 433 -10.49 0.88 -21.55
CA GLN A 433 -11.43 2.01 -21.45
C GLN A 433 -11.93 2.50 -22.80
N TRP A 434 -11.20 2.22 -23.88
CA TRP A 434 -11.52 2.69 -25.22
C TRP A 434 -11.53 1.51 -26.18
N ASP A 435 -12.63 1.38 -26.91
CA ASP A 435 -12.75 0.49 -28.04
C ASP A 435 -12.23 1.21 -29.30
N PRO A 436 -11.03 0.87 -29.81
CA PRO A 436 -10.47 1.54 -30.97
C PRO A 436 -11.21 1.21 -32.26
N GLU A 437 -11.89 0.06 -32.35
CA GLU A 437 -12.62 -0.33 -33.56
C GLU A 437 -13.91 0.47 -33.69
N HIS A 438 -14.65 0.59 -32.58
CA HIS A 438 -15.94 1.28 -32.56
C HIS A 438 -15.87 2.74 -32.08
N GLN A 439 -14.67 3.24 -31.77
CA GLN A 439 -14.41 4.62 -31.33
C GLN A 439 -15.33 5.07 -30.17
N ARG A 440 -15.47 4.22 -29.15
CA ARG A 440 -16.33 4.48 -27.99
C ARG A 440 -15.68 4.06 -26.67
N GLN A 441 -16.15 4.64 -25.58
CA GLN A 441 -15.75 4.19 -24.24
C GLN A 441 -16.32 2.81 -23.94
N ARG A 442 -15.53 1.98 -23.26
CA ARG A 442 -15.95 0.69 -22.71
C ARG A 442 -16.52 0.88 -21.31
N LEU A 443 -17.47 0.01 -20.95
CA LEU A 443 -17.95 -0.11 -19.58
C LEU A 443 -16.94 -0.89 -18.73
N PRO A 444 -16.98 -0.76 -17.38
CA PRO A 444 -16.21 -1.62 -16.50
C PRO A 444 -16.46 -3.10 -16.82
N ALA A 445 -15.42 -3.94 -16.74
CA ALA A 445 -15.51 -5.35 -17.10
C ALA A 445 -16.50 -6.17 -16.25
N ASN A 446 -16.76 -5.73 -15.02
CA ASN A 446 -17.76 -6.28 -14.09
C ASN A 446 -18.95 -5.32 -13.87
N TYR A 447 -19.26 -4.46 -14.84
CA TYR A 447 -20.33 -3.47 -14.69
C TYR A 447 -21.69 -4.12 -14.46
N SER A 448 -22.33 -3.75 -13.36
CA SER A 448 -23.58 -4.32 -12.87
C SER A 448 -24.82 -3.48 -13.21
N GLY A 449 -24.68 -2.43 -14.02
CA GLY A 449 -25.76 -1.45 -14.23
C GLY A 449 -25.86 -0.41 -13.12
N GLY A 450 -24.87 -0.33 -12.22
CA GLY A 450 -24.82 0.63 -11.12
C GLY A 450 -25.31 0.09 -9.77
N ASP A 451 -25.71 -1.18 -9.71
CA ASP A 451 -26.13 -1.88 -8.48
C ASP A 451 -24.94 -2.29 -7.59
N GLY A 452 -23.72 -2.21 -8.13
CA GLY A 452 -22.48 -2.62 -7.48
C GLY A 452 -22.01 -4.01 -7.90
N PRO A 453 -20.72 -4.30 -7.73
CA PRO A 453 -20.16 -5.55 -8.21
C PRO A 453 -20.61 -6.73 -7.34
N GLN A 454 -20.79 -7.89 -7.97
CA GLN A 454 -21.06 -9.13 -7.27
C GLN A 454 -19.83 -9.56 -6.44
N ILE A 455 -19.99 -9.63 -5.13
CA ILE A 455 -18.91 -10.00 -4.20
C ILE A 455 -18.91 -11.50 -4.00
N THR A 456 -17.77 -12.15 -4.27
CA THR A 456 -17.59 -13.59 -4.06
C THR A 456 -16.78 -13.83 -2.79
N THR A 457 -17.25 -14.74 -1.95
CA THR A 457 -16.54 -15.20 -0.74
C THR A 457 -16.24 -16.69 -0.88
N ILE A 458 -15.17 -17.13 -0.23
CA ILE A 458 -14.80 -18.56 -0.18
C ILE A 458 -14.73 -18.97 1.29
N ASP A 459 -15.63 -19.84 1.68
CA ASP A 459 -15.74 -20.43 3.00
C ASP A 459 -15.20 -21.88 2.96
N PHE A 460 -14.40 -22.25 3.96
CA PHE A 460 -13.81 -23.58 3.96
C PHE A 460 -14.88 -24.67 4.06
N ASP A 461 -15.84 -24.51 4.97
CA ASP A 461 -16.82 -25.55 5.25
C ASP A 461 -17.86 -25.66 4.11
N GLN A 462 -18.18 -24.55 3.43
CA GLN A 462 -19.15 -24.57 2.32
C GLN A 462 -18.53 -24.86 0.95
N ASN A 463 -17.29 -24.43 0.69
CA ASN A 463 -16.70 -24.49 -0.65
C ASN A 463 -15.53 -25.48 -0.77
N VAL A 464 -14.71 -25.63 0.28
CA VAL A 464 -13.51 -26.48 0.22
C VAL A 464 -13.80 -27.90 0.72
N ARG A 465 -14.47 -28.03 1.87
CA ARG A 465 -14.79 -29.31 2.50
C ARG A 465 -15.52 -30.28 1.55
N PRO A 466 -16.53 -29.88 0.74
CA PRO A 466 -17.18 -30.80 -0.19
C PRO A 466 -16.21 -31.39 -1.24
N ILE A 467 -15.20 -30.62 -1.66
CA ILE A 467 -14.16 -31.09 -2.58
C ILE A 467 -13.31 -32.15 -1.88
N LEU A 468 -12.89 -31.91 -0.64
CA LEU A 468 -12.09 -32.85 0.14
C LEU A 468 -12.86 -34.15 0.40
N GLU A 469 -14.14 -34.07 0.78
CA GLU A 469 -14.99 -35.23 1.04
C GLU A 469 -15.15 -36.12 -0.20
N ASN A 470 -15.33 -35.50 -1.37
CA ASN A 470 -15.51 -36.22 -2.62
C ASN A 470 -14.21 -36.77 -3.22
N LYS A 471 -13.10 -36.04 -3.11
CA LYS A 471 -11.86 -36.32 -3.86
C LYS A 471 -10.70 -36.82 -3.01
N CYS A 472 -10.71 -36.59 -1.70
CA CYS A 472 -9.53 -36.80 -0.85
C CYS A 472 -9.78 -37.78 0.29
N VAL A 473 -10.94 -37.73 0.95
CA VAL A 473 -11.21 -38.48 2.19
C VAL A 473 -11.16 -40.00 2.02
N SER A 474 -11.39 -40.53 0.81
CA SER A 474 -11.26 -41.98 0.55
C SER A 474 -9.85 -42.54 0.85
N CYS A 475 -8.82 -41.70 0.73
CA CYS A 475 -7.41 -42.03 0.98
C CYS A 475 -6.77 -41.21 2.11
N HIS A 476 -7.41 -40.13 2.57
CA HIS A 476 -6.96 -39.23 3.62
C HIS A 476 -8.02 -39.10 4.73
N SER A 477 -8.29 -40.19 5.43
CA SER A 477 -9.23 -40.28 6.56
C SER A 477 -8.54 -40.79 7.83
N GLN A 478 -9.28 -40.82 8.94
CA GLN A 478 -8.79 -41.43 10.19
C GLN A 478 -8.36 -42.89 10.01
N GLU A 479 -9.07 -43.65 9.18
CA GLU A 479 -8.80 -45.07 8.92
C GLU A 479 -7.68 -45.27 7.90
N LYS A 480 -7.66 -44.46 6.84
CA LYS A 480 -6.66 -44.49 5.77
C LYS A 480 -5.93 -43.16 5.74
N ARG A 481 -4.81 -43.08 6.45
CA ARG A 481 -3.95 -41.88 6.52
C ARG A 481 -2.84 -41.94 5.48
N ALA A 482 -3.18 -41.89 4.19
CA ALA A 482 -2.13 -41.81 3.17
C ALA A 482 -1.23 -40.59 3.44
N ALA A 483 0.09 -40.83 3.43
CA ALA A 483 1.10 -39.84 3.81
C ALA A 483 0.90 -39.19 5.20
N ASP A 484 0.31 -39.92 6.15
CA ASP A 484 -0.01 -39.45 7.51
C ASP A 484 -0.90 -38.18 7.55
N LEU A 485 -1.79 -38.06 6.54
CA LEU A 485 -2.69 -36.94 6.41
C LEU A 485 -4.15 -37.39 6.54
N ASP A 486 -4.87 -36.78 7.49
CA ASP A 486 -6.31 -36.92 7.69
C ASP A 486 -7.01 -35.60 7.32
N LEU A 487 -7.91 -35.66 6.34
CA LEU A 487 -8.73 -34.57 5.83
C LEU A 487 -10.23 -34.79 6.13
N SER A 488 -10.55 -35.72 7.02
CA SER A 488 -11.92 -35.99 7.46
C SER A 488 -12.31 -35.19 8.72
N GLY A 489 -13.60 -34.94 8.89
CA GLY A 489 -14.15 -34.31 10.09
C GLY A 489 -13.68 -32.88 10.36
N GLU A 490 -13.74 -32.46 11.63
CA GLU A 490 -13.46 -31.08 12.05
C GLU A 490 -11.98 -30.67 11.90
N GLY A 491 -11.06 -31.63 12.01
CA GLY A 491 -9.62 -31.39 11.92
C GLY A 491 -9.11 -31.10 10.50
N ALA A 492 -9.93 -31.31 9.47
CA ALA A 492 -9.56 -31.16 8.06
C ALA A 492 -8.96 -29.79 7.73
N PHE A 493 -9.53 -28.72 8.31
CA PHE A 493 -9.05 -27.35 8.10
C PHE A 493 -7.60 -27.17 8.55
N GLU A 494 -7.30 -27.48 9.81
CA GLU A 494 -5.94 -27.35 10.35
C GLU A 494 -4.97 -28.30 9.66
N SER A 495 -5.42 -29.52 9.33
CA SER A 495 -4.63 -30.49 8.58
C SER A 495 -4.20 -29.95 7.22
N LEU A 496 -5.14 -29.41 6.44
CA LEU A 496 -4.87 -28.89 5.09
C LEU A 496 -4.04 -27.62 5.14
N ARG A 497 -4.27 -26.76 6.14
CA ARG A 497 -3.57 -25.48 6.31
C ARG A 497 -2.05 -25.62 6.44
N ARG A 498 -1.56 -26.80 6.86
CA ARG A 498 -0.12 -27.15 6.92
C ARG A 498 0.57 -27.24 5.56
N PHE A 499 -0.19 -27.39 4.46
CA PHE A 499 0.35 -27.60 3.10
C PHE A 499 0.12 -26.41 2.17
N VAL A 500 -0.37 -25.28 2.70
CA VAL A 500 -0.70 -24.08 1.93
C VAL A 500 -0.02 -22.83 2.49
N GLU A 501 0.43 -21.97 1.58
CA GLU A 501 1.03 -20.67 1.90
C GLU A 501 -0.08 -19.62 2.12
N HIS A 502 -0.67 -19.69 3.31
CA HIS A 502 -1.77 -18.84 3.72
C HIS A 502 -1.32 -17.52 4.37
N ARG A 503 -0.05 -17.38 4.75
CA ARG A 503 0.44 -16.17 5.42
C ARG A 503 0.61 -15.06 4.40
N GLU A 504 1.36 -15.33 3.33
CA GLU A 504 1.49 -14.42 2.19
C GLU A 504 0.26 -14.44 1.28
N SER A 505 -0.61 -15.44 1.43
CA SER A 505 -1.82 -15.61 0.61
C SER A 505 -1.45 -15.81 -0.86
N LEU A 506 -0.57 -16.78 -1.13
CA LEU A 506 -0.03 -17.10 -2.45
C LEU A 506 -0.13 -18.60 -2.71
N ALA A 507 -1.16 -19.03 -3.43
CA ALA A 507 -1.41 -20.40 -3.84
C ALA A 507 -0.24 -20.99 -4.64
N ILE A 508 0.45 -20.17 -5.43
CA ILE A 508 1.61 -20.59 -6.23
C ILE A 508 2.80 -21.08 -5.38
N LYS A 509 2.87 -20.66 -4.11
CA LYS A 509 3.88 -21.10 -3.12
C LYS A 509 3.40 -22.28 -2.26
N SER A 510 2.24 -22.87 -2.58
CA SER A 510 1.63 -23.94 -1.77
C SER A 510 1.99 -25.32 -2.31
N TYR A 511 2.59 -26.15 -1.46
CA TYR A 511 2.91 -27.55 -1.80
C TYR A 511 1.67 -28.35 -2.21
N LEU A 512 0.52 -28.06 -1.60
CA LEU A 512 -0.76 -28.65 -2.02
C LEU A 512 -1.04 -28.38 -3.50
N ILE A 513 -0.85 -27.15 -3.98
CA ILE A 513 -1.19 -26.79 -5.35
C ILE A 513 -0.24 -27.48 -6.33
N GLU A 514 1.06 -27.54 -6.04
CA GLU A 514 2.02 -28.32 -6.84
C GLU A 514 1.63 -29.78 -6.96
N LYS A 515 1.17 -30.39 -5.84
CA LYS A 515 0.68 -31.76 -5.81
C LYS A 515 -0.55 -31.98 -6.67
N LEU A 516 -1.50 -31.06 -6.61
CA LEU A 516 -2.74 -31.16 -7.39
C LEU A 516 -2.46 -31.01 -8.89
N TYR A 517 -1.48 -30.17 -9.28
CA TYR A 517 -1.05 -30.03 -10.66
C TYR A 517 -0.09 -31.13 -11.14
N GLY A 518 0.66 -31.75 -10.22
CA GLY A 518 1.71 -32.72 -10.57
C GLY A 518 2.98 -32.09 -11.15
N ARG A 519 3.26 -30.80 -10.86
CA ARG A 519 4.46 -30.11 -11.35
C ARG A 519 4.96 -29.09 -10.34
N GLU A 520 6.26 -28.79 -10.39
CA GLU A 520 6.89 -27.78 -9.53
C GLU A 520 6.32 -26.38 -9.84
N LEU A 521 6.07 -25.60 -8.79
CA LEU A 521 5.72 -24.19 -8.83
C LEU A 521 6.77 -23.43 -7.97
N HIS A 522 6.32 -22.64 -6.99
CA HIS A 522 7.20 -21.88 -6.08
C HIS A 522 7.10 -22.35 -4.62
N ALA A 523 6.63 -23.57 -4.36
CA ALA A 523 6.62 -24.05 -2.99
C ALA A 523 8.07 -24.22 -2.47
N PRO A 524 8.36 -23.87 -1.20
CA PRO A 524 9.70 -24.06 -0.64
C PRO A 524 10.15 -25.52 -0.58
N GLN A 525 9.19 -26.45 -0.59
CA GLN A 525 9.44 -27.88 -0.53
C GLN A 525 9.40 -28.49 -1.93
N LYS A 526 10.46 -29.22 -2.30
CA LYS A 526 10.52 -29.97 -3.57
C LYS A 526 9.35 -30.92 -3.75
N LEU A 527 8.72 -30.90 -4.93
CA LEU A 527 7.63 -31.81 -5.26
C LEU A 527 8.09 -33.28 -5.24
N ARG A 528 7.19 -34.18 -4.82
CA ARG A 528 7.38 -35.63 -4.92
C ARG A 528 6.36 -36.22 -5.89
N GLY A 529 6.82 -36.86 -6.95
CA GLY A 529 5.93 -37.35 -8.02
C GLY A 529 5.58 -36.25 -9.02
N GLU A 530 5.19 -36.67 -10.23
CA GLU A 530 5.08 -35.79 -11.41
C GLU A 530 3.69 -35.90 -12.07
N SER A 531 2.70 -36.39 -11.32
CA SER A 531 1.34 -36.58 -11.82
C SER A 531 0.34 -35.81 -10.96
N PRO A 532 -0.70 -35.22 -11.57
CA PRO A 532 -1.79 -34.59 -10.83
C PRO A 532 -2.35 -35.53 -9.77
N HIS A 533 -2.61 -34.99 -8.58
CA HIS A 533 -3.21 -35.74 -7.48
C HIS A 533 -4.66 -35.31 -7.24
N PRO A 534 -5.61 -36.24 -7.03
CA PRO A 534 -5.47 -37.68 -7.20
C PRO A 534 -5.41 -38.06 -8.69
N ALA A 535 -4.57 -39.05 -9.03
CA ALA A 535 -4.31 -39.41 -10.42
C ALA A 535 -5.51 -40.05 -11.14
N GLU A 536 -6.30 -40.86 -10.42
CA GLU A 536 -7.46 -41.56 -10.98
C GLU A 536 -8.65 -40.62 -11.22
N THR A 537 -8.83 -39.61 -10.37
CA THR A 537 -9.97 -38.69 -10.46
C THR A 537 -9.56 -37.25 -10.21
N PRO A 538 -8.74 -36.65 -11.10
CA PRO A 538 -8.21 -35.31 -10.91
C PRO A 538 -9.32 -34.27 -10.65
N LEU A 539 -8.95 -33.20 -9.96
CA LEU A 539 -9.85 -32.08 -9.74
C LEU A 539 -10.20 -31.42 -11.08
N THR A 540 -11.45 -30.98 -11.19
CA THR A 540 -11.89 -30.08 -12.25
C THR A 540 -11.21 -28.73 -12.12
N LYS A 541 -11.24 -27.92 -13.19
CA LYS A 541 -10.67 -26.57 -13.18
C LYS A 541 -11.33 -25.68 -12.13
N GLU A 542 -12.64 -25.81 -11.93
CA GLU A 542 -13.42 -25.05 -10.96
C GLU A 542 -13.11 -25.46 -9.51
N GLU A 543 -12.97 -26.76 -9.23
CA GLU A 543 -12.53 -27.25 -7.91
C GLU A 543 -11.12 -26.73 -7.58
N LEU A 544 -10.20 -26.81 -8.54
CA LEU A 544 -8.83 -26.32 -8.37
C LEU A 544 -8.79 -24.80 -8.18
N ARG A 545 -9.56 -24.04 -8.96
CA ARG A 545 -9.72 -22.60 -8.79
C ARG A 545 -10.31 -22.23 -7.43
N THR A 546 -11.22 -23.04 -6.89
CA THR A 546 -11.80 -22.82 -5.56
C THR A 546 -10.72 -22.93 -4.49
N LEU A 547 -9.85 -23.94 -4.58
CA LEU A 547 -8.70 -24.09 -3.67
C LEU A 547 -7.68 -22.95 -3.83
N ILE A 548 -7.34 -22.57 -5.07
CA ILE A 548 -6.44 -21.44 -5.35
C ILE A 548 -6.98 -20.16 -4.72
N ARG A 549 -8.25 -19.81 -4.98
CA ARG A 549 -8.90 -18.62 -4.42
C ARG A 549 -8.95 -18.66 -2.90
N TRP A 550 -9.27 -19.81 -2.31
CA TRP A 550 -9.29 -19.97 -0.85
C TRP A 550 -7.91 -19.65 -0.24
N ILE A 551 -6.83 -20.18 -0.82
CA ILE A 551 -5.46 -19.93 -0.35
C ILE A 551 -5.04 -18.48 -0.60
N ASP A 552 -5.31 -17.93 -1.79
CA ASP A 552 -5.00 -16.55 -2.14
C ASP A 552 -5.78 -15.51 -1.32
N LEU A 553 -6.89 -15.92 -0.67
CA LEU A 553 -7.63 -15.12 0.31
C LEU A 553 -7.12 -15.29 1.75
N GLY A 554 -6.09 -16.11 1.96
CA GLY A 554 -5.46 -16.34 3.26
C GLY A 554 -5.91 -17.62 3.98
N ALA A 555 -6.54 -18.56 3.27
CA ALA A 555 -6.98 -19.87 3.76
C ALA A 555 -7.76 -19.80 5.08
N ASN A 556 -8.71 -18.86 5.17
CA ASN A 556 -9.55 -18.67 6.35
C ASN A 556 -10.66 -19.73 6.41
N ARG A 557 -11.08 -20.11 7.63
CA ARG A 557 -12.18 -21.06 7.79
C ARG A 557 -13.52 -20.44 7.40
N ARG A 558 -13.78 -19.23 7.89
CA ARG A 558 -14.99 -18.47 7.59
C ARG A 558 -14.79 -17.49 6.43
N GLY A 559 -15.74 -17.44 5.51
CA GLY A 559 -15.90 -16.36 4.53
C GLY A 559 -16.57 -15.11 5.12
N VAL A 560 -16.76 -14.05 4.31
CA VAL A 560 -17.60 -12.91 4.74
C VAL A 560 -19.04 -13.41 4.81
N THR A 561 -19.66 -13.35 5.99
CA THR A 561 -21.12 -13.45 6.08
C THR A 561 -21.68 -12.17 5.48
N SER A 562 -22.49 -12.26 4.42
CA SER A 562 -23.18 -11.10 3.87
C SER A 562 -23.88 -10.33 5.01
N PRO A 563 -23.74 -8.99 5.06
CA PRO A 563 -24.40 -8.19 6.08
C PRO A 563 -25.92 -8.32 6.05
#